data_AF-A0A355T6Y0-F1
#
_entry.id   AF-A0A355T6Y0-F1
#
_cell.length_a   1.000
_cell.length_b   1.000
_cell.length_c   1.000
_cell.angle_alpha   90.00
_cell.angle_beta   90.00
_cell.angle_gamma   90.00
#
_symmetry.space_group_name_H-M   'P 1'
#
loop_
_entity.id
_entity.type
_entity.pdbx_description
1 polymer ?
#
loop_
_entity_poly.entity_id
_entity_poly.type
_entity_poly.pdbx_seq_one_letter_code
_entity_poly.pdbx_strand_id
1 'polypeptide(L)' 'RETLALRERLNQIYVEHTGQDIETVRDALERDNFMSPEQAMDFGLIDKVGATREDFGKAED' A
#
# COMPACT_ATOMS: atom_id res chain seq x y z
N ARG A 1 23.01 -0.94 12.53
CA ARG A 1 22.07 -2.05 12.80
C ARG A 1 20.63 -1.56 12.91
N GLU A 2 20.40 -0.39 13.54
CA GLU A 2 19.05 0.19 13.68
C GLU A 2 18.32 0.43 12.36
N THR A 3 19.02 0.89 11.31
CA THR A 3 18.43 1.12 9.98
C THR A 3 17.90 -0.15 9.31
N LEU A 4 18.56 -1.30 9.51
CA LEU A 4 18.10 -2.57 8.95
C LEU A 4 16.86 -3.08 9.69
N ALA A 5 16.84 -2.96 11.03
CA ALA A 5 15.68 -3.33 11.84
C ALA A 5 14.46 -2.45 11.53
N LEU A 6 14.67 -1.16 11.27
CA LEU A 6 13.61 -0.25 10.85
C LEU A 6 13.04 -0.62 9.48
N ARG A 7 13.92 -0.90 8.51
CA ARG A 7 13.48 -1.33 7.16
C ARG A 7 12.66 -2.62 7.22
N GLU A 8 13.12 -3.61 7.99
CA GLU A 8 12.40 -4.88 8.14
C GLU A 8 11.02 -4.67 8.75
N ARG A 9 10.93 -3.84 9.80
CA ARG A 9 9.65 -3.50 10.43
C ARG A 9 8.69 -2.81 9.44
N LEU A 10 9.20 -1.89 8.62
CA LEU A 10 8.38 -1.23 7.60
C LEU A 10 7.86 -2.24 6.57
N ASN A 11 8.71 -3.13 6.07
CA ASN A 11 8.29 -4.15 5.12
C ASN A 11 7.21 -5.06 5.72
N GLN A 12 7.35 -5.45 6.99
CA GLN A 12 6.36 -6.29 7.65
C GLN A 12 4.99 -5.62 7.80
N ILE A 13 4.97 -4.30 8.05
CA ILE A 13 3.73 -3.51 8.09
C ILE A 13 3.05 -3.52 6.72
N TYR A 14 3.81 -3.37 5.64
CA TYR A 14 3.26 -3.46 4.28
C TYR A 14 2.68 -4.85 4.03
N VAL A 15 3.43 -5.92 4.29
CA VAL A 15 2.94 -7.31 4.13
C VAL A 15 1.62 -7.55 4.84
N GLU A 16 1.49 -7.09 6.10
CA GLU A 16 0.28 -7.28 6.90
C GLU A 16 -0.95 -6.57 6.31
N HIS A 17 -0.77 -5.36 5.78
CA HIS A 17 -1.89 -4.55 5.30
C HIS A 17 -2.21 -4.72 3.82
N THR A 18 -1.22 -5.06 3.00
CA THR A 18 -1.41 -5.23 1.55
C THR A 18 -1.69 -6.68 1.15
N GLY A 19 -1.37 -7.64 2.03
CA GLY A 19 -1.46 -9.07 1.71
C GLY A 19 -0.40 -9.57 0.72
N GLN A 20 0.54 -8.70 0.33
CA GLN A 20 1.67 -9.06 -0.53
C GLN A 20 2.71 -9.87 0.26
N ASP A 21 3.47 -10.72 -0.43
CA ASP A 21 4.59 -11.40 0.19
C ASP A 21 5.77 -10.45 0.45
N ILE A 22 6.70 -10.88 1.31
CA ILE A 22 7.83 -10.05 1.76
C ILE A 22 8.82 -9.71 0.63
N GLU A 23 8.97 -10.57 -0.38
CA GLU A 23 9.89 -10.32 -1.50
C GLU A 23 9.30 -9.24 -2.40
N THR A 24 8.01 -9.35 -2.74
CA THR A 24 7.28 -8.34 -3.51
C THR A 24 7.33 -6.95 -2.85
N VAL A 25 7.10 -6.87 -1.54
CA VAL A 25 7.21 -5.61 -0.79
C VAL A 25 8.64 -5.06 -0.80
N ARG A 26 9.64 -5.92 -0.59
CA ARG A 26 11.05 -5.48 -0.57
C ARG A 26 11.49 -4.91 -1.91
N ASP A 27 11.12 -5.56 -3.01
CA ASP A 27 11.46 -5.11 -4.35
C ASP A 27 10.72 -3.81 -4.69
N ALA A 28 9.44 -3.71 -4.31
CA ALA A 28 8.64 -2.50 -4.49
C ALA A 28 9.16 -1.30 -3.70
N LEU A 29 9.81 -1.52 -2.55
CA LEU A 29 10.31 -0.46 -1.66
C LEU A 29 11.84 -0.26 -1.76
N GLU A 30 12.54 -1.01 -2.61
CA GLU A 30 13.99 -0.83 -2.81
C GLU A 30 14.30 0.53 -3.44
N ARG A 31 13.42 0.99 -4.34
CA ARG A 31 13.44 2.30 -4.96
C ARG A 31 12.06 2.95 -4.89
N ASP A 32 12.02 4.24 -5.20
CA ASP A 32 10.75 4.95 -5.34
C ASP A 32 9.90 4.28 -6.43
N ASN A 33 8.78 3.71 -6.01
CA ASN A 33 7.82 3.02 -6.87
C ASN A 33 6.49 3.77 -6.83
N PHE A 34 6.26 4.62 -7.83
CA PHE A 34 5.02 5.36 -7.97
C PHE A 34 3.96 4.50 -8.65
N MET A 35 2.76 4.44 -8.07
CA MET A 35 1.65 3.63 -8.56
C MET A 35 0.49 4.52 -9.00
N SER A 36 -0.19 4.14 -10.08
CA SER A 36 -1.53 4.66 -10.37
C SER A 36 -2.51 4.22 -9.27
N PRO A 37 -3.68 4.87 -9.14
CA PRO A 37 -4.71 4.44 -8.20
C PRO A 37 -5.10 2.97 -8.37
N GLU A 38 -5.22 2.50 -9.61
CA GLU A 38 -5.55 1.11 -9.94
C GLU A 38 -4.43 0.17 -9.49
N GLN A 39 -3.17 0.52 -9.77
CA GLN A 39 -2.03 -0.27 -9.31
C GLN A 39 -1.93 -0.32 -7.78
N ALA A 40 -2.22 0.80 -7.10
CA ALA A 40 -2.22 0.85 -5.64
C ALA A 40 -3.35 -0.02 -5.05
N MET A 41 -4.51 -0.06 -5.70
CA MET A 41 -5.63 -0.93 -5.31
C MET A 41 -5.27 -2.40 -5.51
N ASP A 42 -4.74 -2.75 -6.68
CA ASP A 42 -4.28 -4.12 -7.00
C ASP A 42 -3.13 -4.56 -6.07
N PHE A 43 -2.26 -3.63 -5.67
CA PHE A 43 -1.20 -3.90 -4.70
C PHE A 43 -1.76 -4.13 -3.29
N GLY A 44 -2.98 -3.69 -2.98
CA GLY A 44 -3.61 -3.79 -1.65
C GLY A 44 -3.35 -2.58 -0.75
N LEU A 45 -2.93 -1.43 -1.30
CA LEU A 45 -2.73 -0.20 -0.52
C LEU A 45 -4.04 0.55 -0.25
N ILE A 46 -5.03 0.40 -1.13
CA ILE A 46 -6.35 1.04 -1.02
C ILE A 46 -7.44 0.07 -1.49
N ASP A 47 -8.65 0.21 -0.95
CA ASP A 47 -9.75 -0.72 -1.26
C ASP A 47 -10.58 -0.28 -2.48
N LYS A 48 -10.58 1.01 -2.81
CA LYS A 48 -11.43 1.58 -3.85
C LYS A 48 -10.85 2.84 -4.47
N VAL A 49 -10.97 2.96 -5.79
CA VAL A 49 -10.77 4.19 -6.55
C VAL A 49 -12.13 4.78 -6.92
N GLY A 50 -12.30 6.09 -6.69
CA GLY A 50 -13.52 6.82 -7.05
C GLY A 50 -13.21 7.97 -8.01
N ALA A 51 -14.10 8.21 -8.96
CA ALA A 51 -13.98 9.31 -9.92
C ALA A 51 -14.76 10.56 -9.46
N THR A 52 -15.77 10.34 -8.62
CA THR A 52 -16.71 11.35 -8.14
C THR A 52 -16.87 11.24 -6.63
N ARG A 53 -17.47 12.27 -5.99
CA ARG A 53 -17.67 12.25 -4.53
C ARG A 53 -18.69 11.20 -4.13
N GLU A 54 -19.65 10.93 -5.00
CA GLU A 54 -20.71 9.95 -4.81
C GLU A 54 -20.16 8.52 -4.67
N ASP A 55 -19.00 8.23 -5.28
CA ASP A 55 -18.39 6.90 -5.25
C ASP A 55 -17.96 6.45 -3.85
N PHE A 56 -17.68 7.38 -2.93
CA PHE A 56 -17.25 7.05 -1.56
C PHE A 56 -18.41 7.06 -0.54
N GLY A 57 -19.65 7.20 -1.02
CA GLY A 57 -20.83 7.34 -0.18
C GLY A 57 -21.00 8.78 0.33
N LYS A 58 -22.26 9.17 0.58
CA LYS A 58 -22.53 10.36 1.39
C LYS A 58 -22.17 9.99 2.82
N ALA A 59 -21.36 10.79 3.50
CA ALA A 59 -21.29 10.72 4.94
C ALA A 59 -22.72 10.87 5.46
N GLU A 60 -23.31 9.80 5.97
CA GLU A 60 -24.51 9.92 6.78
C GLU A 60 -24.06 10.63 8.07
N ASP A 61 -24.63 11.82 8.30
CA ASP A 61 -24.41 12.64 9.49
C ASP A 61 -24.79 11.90 10.79
#